data_AF-A0A3M6XIT4-F1
#
_entry.id   AF-A0A3M6XIT4-F1
#
_cell.length_a   1.000
_cell.length_b   1.000
_cell.length_c   1.000
_cell.angle_alpha   90.00
_cell.angle_beta   90.00
_cell.angle_gamma   90.00
#
_symmetry.space_group_name_H-M   'P 1'
#
loop_
_entity.id
_entity.type
_entity.pdbx_description
1 polymer ?
#
loop_
_entity_poly.entity_id
_entity_poly.type
_entity_poly.pdbx_seq_one_letter_code
_entity_poly.pdbx_strand_id
1 'polypeptide(L)'
;MDVRWSKSRIALQSCVPMDSPAINRLFRRLATHRFCQPPQYAATAVSTVSAQQVRSRSSTSTPTTYSKPRAPERKPKTTSESSWQQRTDHFPLDKAEEFKRYPTVTADALRGRRERPRRVKMLMRDFIEDSLYNPHYGYFSKNVTIFNPGEPFQFNGIPDEPEFNRMLGERYTQFEDKLDEQEYREDRQLWHTPTELFRPYYGEAIARYMVANYKLSLFPYHDLVIYELGAGNGTLMLNILDYIRTTDPEVYARTKFRIIEVSSTLANLQNHHLNATAASRGHADKVEIINRSVFDWDVYVPTHCFFLAMEVFDNFAHDVIRYDPFTEEAMQGSVLIDAEGDFYEFYQRNLDPVAARFLRVRDAACQDRAYTHPLRGPKALRHLRHRMPMAPNLTLPEYIPTRLMQFFSTLSTYFPNHRLITSDFHSLPQATPGFNAPVVQTRYQRRTVLVRTPLVQQGYFDILFPTDFGVMEDIYRALTGRLTKVMTHGDFFERWAYTEDTTMKSGENALVGWYKNASVLVTV
;
A
#
# COMPACT_ATOMS: atom_id res chain seq x y z
N MET A 1 -7.05 -39.51 10.87
CA MET A 1 -6.53 -38.94 9.62
C MET A 1 -7.65 -38.09 9.04
N ASP A 2 -7.32 -36.86 8.64
CA ASP A 2 -8.22 -35.75 8.26
C ASP A 2 -9.00 -35.07 9.41
N VAL A 3 -8.33 -34.13 10.07
CA VAL A 3 -8.94 -33.14 10.97
C VAL A 3 -8.92 -31.77 10.28
N ARG A 4 -10.12 -31.24 10.03
CA ARG A 4 -10.40 -29.91 9.48
C ARG A 4 -9.85 -28.83 10.41
N TRP A 5 -8.99 -27.97 9.90
CA TRP A 5 -8.45 -26.82 10.64
C TRP A 5 -9.47 -25.69 10.75
N SER A 6 -9.78 -25.33 12.00
CA SER A 6 -10.64 -24.23 12.42
C SER A 6 -9.94 -22.89 12.14
N LYS A 7 -10.71 -21.94 11.61
CA LYS A 7 -10.29 -20.59 11.23
C LYS A 7 -10.22 -19.68 12.46
N SER A 8 -9.05 -19.13 12.78
CA SER A 8 -8.92 -18.01 13.72
C SER A 8 -9.63 -16.78 13.14
N ARG A 9 -10.82 -16.49 13.70
CA ARG A 9 -11.63 -15.31 13.45
C ARG A 9 -11.26 -14.26 14.49
N ILE A 10 -10.60 -13.19 14.08
CA ILE A 10 -10.94 -11.86 14.58
C ILE A 10 -11.34 -11.02 13.36
N ALA A 11 -12.58 -10.52 13.42
CA ALA A 11 -13.29 -9.71 12.44
C ALA A 11 -13.67 -10.34 11.08
N LEU A 12 -14.25 -11.55 11.10
CA LEU A 12 -15.22 -11.98 10.08
C LEU A 12 -16.63 -11.52 10.52
N GLN A 13 -16.95 -10.24 10.30
CA GLN A 13 -18.34 -9.78 10.16
C GLN A 13 -18.61 -9.56 8.68
N SER A 14 -19.77 -10.05 8.22
CA SER A 14 -20.24 -9.99 6.84
C SER A 14 -20.16 -8.57 6.28
N CYS A 15 -19.15 -8.30 5.46
CA CYS A 15 -19.08 -7.08 4.66
C CYS A 15 -20.02 -7.25 3.46
N VAL A 16 -21.08 -6.43 3.42
CA VAL A 16 -21.86 -6.22 2.20
C VAL A 16 -20.94 -5.48 1.22
N PRO A 17 -20.65 -6.04 0.03
CA PRO A 17 -19.91 -5.32 -0.98
C PRO A 17 -20.77 -4.16 -1.48
N MET A 18 -20.29 -2.92 -1.31
CA MET A 18 -20.94 -1.73 -1.84
C MET A 18 -20.21 -1.23 -3.10
N ASP A 19 -20.98 -0.84 -4.12
CA ASP A 19 -20.48 -0.42 -5.43
C ASP A 19 -19.72 0.92 -5.38
N SER A 20 -18.50 0.93 -5.91
CA SER A 20 -17.50 2.02 -5.90
C SER A 20 -18.01 3.42 -6.33
N PRO A 21 -18.89 3.58 -7.34
CA PRO A 21 -19.38 4.90 -7.73
C PRO A 21 -20.33 5.54 -6.69
N ALA A 22 -21.10 4.72 -5.96
CA ALA A 22 -22.02 5.20 -4.93
C ALA A 22 -21.25 5.69 -3.69
N ILE A 23 -20.16 5.00 -3.33
CA ILE A 23 -19.27 5.38 -2.23
C ILE A 23 -18.50 6.67 -2.56
N ASN A 24 -17.92 6.78 -3.76
CA ASN A 24 -17.24 8.02 -4.18
C ASN A 24 -18.22 9.21 -4.18
N ARG A 25 -19.47 9.01 -4.61
CA ARG A 25 -20.53 10.02 -4.50
C ARG A 25 -20.94 10.30 -3.04
N LEU A 26 -20.95 9.29 -2.17
CA LEU A 26 -21.25 9.45 -0.74
C LEU A 26 -20.15 10.25 -0.02
N PHE A 27 -18.88 9.89 -0.21
CA PHE A 27 -17.75 10.66 0.33
C PHE A 27 -17.71 12.09 -0.23
N ARG A 28 -18.06 12.30 -1.52
CA ARG A 28 -18.22 13.65 -2.07
C ARG A 28 -19.36 14.41 -1.40
N ARG A 29 -20.53 13.79 -1.20
CA ARG A 29 -21.67 14.42 -0.50
C ARG A 29 -21.30 14.79 0.95
N LEU A 30 -20.57 13.92 1.64
CA LEU A 30 -20.09 14.16 3.00
C LEU A 30 -19.03 15.28 3.03
N ALA A 31 -18.10 15.32 2.07
CA ALA A 31 -17.08 16.36 1.97
C ALA A 31 -17.64 17.74 1.55
N THR A 32 -18.83 17.81 0.93
CA THR A 32 -19.49 19.08 0.59
C THR A 32 -20.33 19.68 1.72
N HIS A 33 -20.62 18.93 2.79
CA HIS A 33 -21.33 19.46 3.95
C HIS A 33 -20.37 20.25 4.84
N ARG A 34 -20.28 21.57 4.59
CA ARG A 34 -19.72 22.54 5.54
C ARG A 34 -20.60 22.58 6.80
N PHE A 35 -20.26 21.80 7.82
CA PHE A 35 -20.58 22.16 9.19
C PHE A 35 -19.47 23.09 9.70
N CYS A 36 -19.90 24.18 10.36
CA CYS A 36 -19.10 25.27 10.94
C CYS A 36 -18.79 26.46 10.00
N GLN A 37 -19.63 27.50 10.07
CA GLN A 37 -19.17 28.89 10.06
C GLN A 37 -18.92 29.34 11.52
N PRO A 38 -17.93 30.21 11.80
CA PRO A 38 -17.74 30.77 13.14
C PRO A 38 -18.80 31.84 13.46
N PRO A 39 -19.11 32.08 14.75
CA PRO A 39 -20.12 33.06 15.15
C PRO A 39 -19.52 34.47 15.04
N GLN A 40 -20.20 35.38 14.32
CA GLN A 40 -19.91 36.81 14.40
C GLN A 40 -21.12 37.56 14.94
N TYR A 41 -20.86 38.27 16.02
CA TYR A 41 -21.79 39.20 16.68
C TYR A 41 -22.07 40.43 15.80
N ALA A 42 -23.36 40.76 15.72
CA ALA A 42 -24.02 42.07 15.57
C ALA A 42 -23.36 43.21 14.75
N ALA A 43 -24.05 43.64 13.69
CA ALA A 43 -24.49 45.04 13.53
C ALA A 43 -25.64 45.17 12.51
N THR A 44 -26.58 46.06 12.85
CA THR A 44 -27.87 46.44 12.27
C THR A 44 -27.84 47.09 10.87
N ALA A 45 -28.86 46.81 10.04
CA ALA A 45 -29.80 47.81 9.47
C ALA A 45 -30.76 47.13 8.45
N VAL A 46 -32.03 46.92 8.80
CA VAL A 46 -33.27 47.62 8.37
C VAL A 46 -33.63 47.57 6.87
N SER A 47 -34.88 47.17 6.64
CA SER A 47 -35.78 47.48 5.51
C SER A 47 -35.75 46.54 4.30
N THR A 48 -36.85 46.04 3.74
CA THR A 48 -38.29 46.06 4.01
C THR A 48 -38.94 45.20 2.91
N VAL A 49 -39.93 44.36 3.25
CA VAL A 49 -41.24 44.17 2.55
C VAL A 49 -41.21 43.72 1.05
N SER A 50 -41.94 42.74 0.53
CA SER A 50 -43.24 42.15 0.85
C SER A 50 -43.36 40.70 0.36
N ALA A 51 -44.19 39.95 1.08
CA ALA A 51 -44.80 38.69 0.70
C ALA A 51 -45.82 38.82 -0.45
N GLN A 52 -46.06 37.72 -1.17
CA GLN A 52 -47.39 37.11 -1.44
C GLN A 52 -47.23 36.01 -2.51
N GLN A 53 -47.39 34.75 -2.11
CA GLN A 53 -48.64 33.95 -2.16
C GLN A 53 -48.99 33.38 -3.54
N VAL A 54 -48.69 32.09 -3.65
CA VAL A 54 -49.52 30.99 -4.18
C VAL A 54 -50.89 31.39 -4.72
N ARG A 55 -51.18 31.02 -5.97
CA ARG A 55 -52.50 30.52 -6.37
C ARG A 55 -52.40 29.53 -7.54
N SER A 56 -53.04 28.39 -7.29
CA SER A 56 -53.39 27.33 -8.21
C SER A 56 -54.55 27.73 -9.13
N ARG A 57 -54.59 27.19 -10.36
CA ARG A 57 -55.77 26.53 -10.97
C ARG A 57 -55.52 26.06 -12.42
N SER A 58 -55.56 24.74 -12.56
CA SER A 58 -56.36 23.92 -13.49
C SER A 58 -56.65 24.37 -14.94
N SER A 59 -56.25 23.46 -15.85
CA SER A 59 -57.00 22.85 -16.96
C SER A 59 -57.43 23.68 -18.18
N THR A 60 -56.84 23.34 -19.34
CA THR A 60 -57.60 23.08 -20.58
C THR A 60 -56.79 22.22 -21.55
N SER A 61 -57.52 21.47 -22.37
CA SER A 61 -57.19 20.24 -23.08
C SER A 61 -56.85 20.42 -24.57
N THR A 62 -55.81 19.71 -25.06
CA THR A 62 -55.62 19.04 -26.39
C THR A 62 -55.83 19.83 -27.72
N PRO A 63 -55.15 19.49 -28.86
CA PRO A 63 -54.86 18.12 -29.31
C PRO A 63 -53.49 17.81 -29.96
N THR A 64 -53.25 16.51 -29.97
CA THR A 64 -52.22 15.70 -30.64
C THR A 64 -52.17 15.85 -32.17
N THR A 65 -50.96 15.93 -32.72
CA THR A 65 -50.63 15.58 -34.11
C THR A 65 -49.49 14.56 -34.14
N TYR A 66 -49.81 13.38 -34.67
CA TYR A 66 -48.89 12.30 -35.01
C TYR A 66 -48.08 12.64 -36.27
N SER A 67 -46.80 12.29 -36.29
CA SER A 67 -45.98 12.25 -37.51
C SER A 67 -45.00 11.07 -37.45
N LYS A 68 -44.94 10.32 -38.55
CA LYS A 68 -44.42 8.95 -38.73
C LYS A 68 -42.87 8.84 -38.70
N PRO A 69 -42.31 7.61 -38.52
CA PRO A 69 -40.87 7.38 -38.38
C PRO A 69 -40.14 7.24 -39.73
N ARG A 70 -38.90 7.76 -39.82
CA ARG A 70 -38.03 7.67 -41.01
C ARG A 70 -37.04 6.50 -40.88
N ALA A 71 -36.83 5.81 -42.00
CA ALA A 71 -36.08 4.57 -42.22
C ALA A 71 -34.55 4.69 -42.02
N PRO A 72 -33.79 3.56 -41.93
CA PRO A 72 -32.43 3.55 -41.41
C PRO A 72 -31.38 3.89 -42.48
N GLU A 73 -30.45 4.79 -42.17
CA GLU A 73 -29.32 5.13 -43.03
C GLU A 73 -28.11 4.21 -42.81
N ARG A 74 -27.39 4.00 -43.92
CA ARG A 74 -26.32 3.02 -44.15
C ARG A 74 -25.05 3.32 -43.35
N LYS A 75 -24.37 2.25 -42.87
CA LYS A 75 -23.03 2.31 -42.26
C LYS A 75 -21.96 2.70 -43.31
N PRO A 76 -21.07 3.68 -43.05
CA PRO A 76 -19.88 3.88 -43.86
C PRO A 76 -18.76 2.91 -43.46
N LYS A 77 -17.94 2.56 -44.45
CA LYS A 77 -16.82 1.64 -44.40
C LYS A 77 -15.66 2.21 -43.57
N THR A 78 -15.00 1.32 -42.83
CA THR A 78 -13.86 1.57 -41.95
C THR A 78 -12.64 2.11 -42.70
N THR A 79 -12.17 3.29 -42.34
CA THR A 79 -10.78 3.72 -42.53
C THR A 79 -9.99 3.48 -41.26
N SER A 80 -8.78 2.92 -41.46
CA SER A 80 -7.72 2.76 -40.47
C SER A 80 -7.48 4.06 -39.70
N GLU A 81 -7.84 4.08 -38.41
CA GLU A 81 -7.26 4.87 -37.29
C GLU A 81 -8.32 5.11 -36.20
N SER A 82 -8.63 4.07 -35.42
CA SER A 82 -9.14 4.17 -34.04
C SER A 82 -9.63 2.80 -33.57
N SER A 83 -8.84 2.07 -32.77
CA SER A 83 -9.36 0.93 -31.99
C SER A 83 -9.17 1.19 -30.51
N TRP A 84 -9.87 2.22 -30.00
CA TRP A 84 -10.11 2.36 -28.58
C TRP A 84 -11.20 1.34 -28.18
N GLN A 85 -10.95 0.49 -27.19
CA GLN A 85 -11.95 -0.44 -26.69
C GLN A 85 -11.96 -0.47 -25.16
N GLN A 86 -12.97 0.16 -24.58
CA GLN A 86 -13.25 0.22 -23.16
C GLN A 86 -14.49 -0.61 -22.87
N ARG A 87 -14.39 -1.74 -22.15
CA ARG A 87 -15.54 -2.35 -21.45
C ARG A 87 -15.15 -3.05 -20.14
N THR A 88 -15.57 -2.42 -19.04
CA THR A 88 -15.78 -2.96 -17.69
C THR A 88 -17.30 -3.00 -17.42
N ASP A 89 -17.75 -3.79 -16.44
CA ASP A 89 -19.13 -4.28 -16.20
C ASP A 89 -20.23 -3.23 -15.83
N HIS A 90 -19.92 -1.94 -15.85
CA HIS A 90 -20.92 -0.88 -15.75
C HIS A 90 -20.70 0.06 -16.91
N PHE A 91 -21.65 0.19 -17.84
CA PHE A 91 -21.59 1.09 -19.00
C PHE A 91 -21.00 2.46 -18.60
N PRO A 92 -19.69 2.70 -18.83
CA PRO A 92 -19.09 3.98 -18.47
C PRO A 92 -19.51 4.99 -19.54
N LEU A 93 -19.63 6.25 -19.15
CA LEU A 93 -19.70 7.35 -20.11
C LEU A 93 -18.48 7.26 -21.04
N ASP A 94 -18.67 7.47 -22.34
CA ASP A 94 -17.54 7.53 -23.28
C ASP A 94 -16.68 8.76 -22.94
N LYS A 95 -15.47 8.50 -22.43
CA LYS A 95 -14.51 9.51 -21.98
C LYS A 95 -13.26 9.56 -22.87
N ALA A 96 -13.32 8.96 -24.08
CA ALA A 96 -12.15 8.86 -24.97
C ALA A 96 -11.62 10.23 -25.42
N GLU A 97 -12.50 11.19 -25.72
CA GLU A 97 -12.09 12.54 -26.12
C GLU A 97 -11.47 13.32 -24.96
N GLU A 98 -12.00 13.17 -23.75
CA GLU A 98 -11.39 13.72 -22.53
C GLU A 98 -10.00 13.12 -22.29
N PHE A 99 -9.86 11.80 -22.45
CA PHE A 99 -8.58 11.11 -22.31
C PHE A 99 -7.53 11.62 -23.30
N LYS A 100 -7.90 11.88 -24.55
CA LYS A 100 -6.99 12.47 -25.55
C LYS A 100 -6.60 13.90 -25.17
N ARG A 101 -7.57 14.69 -24.70
CA ARG A 101 -7.40 16.12 -24.43
C ARG A 101 -6.62 16.41 -23.14
N TYR A 102 -6.84 15.67 -22.07
CA TYR A 102 -6.26 15.99 -20.77
C TYR A 102 -4.77 15.66 -20.69
N PRO A 103 -3.98 16.51 -20.00
CA PRO A 103 -2.54 16.33 -19.86
C PRO A 103 -2.20 15.13 -18.99
N THR A 104 -1.08 14.48 -19.32
CA THR A 104 -0.47 13.47 -18.45
C THR A 104 0.32 14.14 -17.33
N VAL A 105 0.14 13.69 -16.08
CA VAL A 105 0.89 14.14 -14.90
C VAL A 105 1.46 12.95 -14.14
N THR A 106 2.52 13.17 -13.37
CA THR A 106 3.15 12.16 -12.49
C THR A 106 2.93 12.50 -11.02
N ALA A 107 3.13 11.54 -10.12
CA ALA A 107 3.06 11.80 -8.68
C ALA A 107 4.06 12.88 -8.24
N ASP A 108 5.28 12.87 -8.80
CA ASP A 108 6.31 13.88 -8.51
C ASP A 108 5.89 15.29 -8.92
N ALA A 109 5.23 15.45 -10.08
CA ALA A 109 4.71 16.73 -10.53
C ALA A 109 3.59 17.27 -9.63
N LEU A 110 2.92 16.39 -8.88
CA LEU A 110 1.83 16.72 -7.97
C LEU A 110 2.30 16.92 -6.52
N ARG A 111 3.55 16.58 -6.18
CA ARG A 111 4.10 16.63 -4.82
C ARG A 111 3.89 17.97 -4.10
N GLY A 112 3.98 19.09 -4.83
CA GLY A 112 3.77 20.44 -4.30
C GLY A 112 2.32 20.94 -4.34
N ARG A 113 1.38 20.15 -4.88
CA ARG A 113 -0.03 20.55 -4.97
C ARG A 113 -0.77 20.20 -3.70
N ARG A 114 -1.52 21.17 -3.17
CA ARG A 114 -2.37 21.00 -1.97
C ARG A 114 -3.74 20.40 -2.28
N GLU A 115 -4.20 20.56 -3.51
CA GLU A 115 -5.50 20.07 -3.96
C GLU A 115 -5.32 18.88 -4.89
N ARG A 116 -6.27 17.94 -4.80
CA ARG A 116 -6.29 16.75 -5.65
C ARG A 116 -6.47 17.14 -7.11
N PRO A 117 -5.72 16.52 -8.03
CA PRO A 117 -5.80 16.87 -9.43
C PRO A 117 -7.16 16.53 -10.04
N ARG A 118 -7.57 17.30 -11.04
CA ARG A 118 -8.75 17.08 -11.89
C ARG A 118 -8.39 17.42 -13.33
N ARG A 119 -9.12 16.86 -14.29
CA ARG A 119 -8.86 17.03 -15.73
C ARG A 119 -7.43 16.64 -16.10
N VAL A 120 -6.96 15.51 -15.60
CA VAL A 120 -5.63 14.96 -15.89
C VAL A 120 -5.73 13.47 -16.18
N LYS A 121 -4.68 12.91 -16.77
CA LYS A 121 -4.43 11.47 -16.78
C LYS A 121 -3.08 11.15 -16.16
N MET A 122 -2.92 9.97 -15.60
CA MET A 122 -1.66 9.52 -15.01
C MET A 122 -1.57 8.00 -15.07
N LEU A 123 -0.37 7.44 -15.00
CA LEU A 123 -0.20 5.99 -14.93
C LEU A 123 -0.77 5.47 -13.61
N MET A 124 -1.17 4.18 -13.56
CA MET A 124 -1.70 3.59 -12.33
C MET A 124 -0.71 3.73 -11.16
N ARG A 125 0.60 3.54 -11.42
CA ARG A 125 1.63 3.73 -10.38
C ARG A 125 1.62 5.16 -9.83
N ASP A 126 1.46 6.17 -10.68
CA ASP A 126 1.49 7.58 -10.28
C ASP A 126 0.23 7.93 -9.49
N PHE A 127 -0.91 7.35 -9.88
CA PHE A 127 -2.15 7.50 -9.15
C PHE A 127 -2.06 6.92 -7.74
N ILE A 128 -1.49 5.72 -7.60
CA ILE A 128 -1.30 5.07 -6.29
C ILE A 128 -0.28 5.83 -5.45
N GLU A 129 0.86 6.20 -6.02
CA GLU A 129 1.90 6.97 -5.31
C GLU A 129 1.35 8.32 -4.82
N ASP A 130 0.61 9.06 -5.66
CA ASP A 130 -0.05 10.31 -5.25
C ASP A 130 -1.13 10.07 -4.18
N SER A 131 -1.86 8.96 -4.27
CA SER A 131 -2.88 8.58 -3.28
C SER A 131 -2.28 8.29 -1.90
N LEU A 132 -1.10 7.66 -1.86
CA LEU A 132 -0.46 7.23 -0.61
C LEU A 132 0.47 8.30 -0.03
N TYR A 133 1.33 8.89 -0.86
CA TYR A 133 2.50 9.65 -0.42
C TYR A 133 2.47 11.15 -0.70
N ASN A 134 1.41 11.70 -1.33
CA ASN A 134 1.33 13.14 -1.52
C ASN A 134 1.39 13.88 -0.16
N PRO A 135 2.32 14.83 0.07
CA PRO A 135 2.52 15.49 1.37
C PRO A 135 1.30 16.23 1.94
N HIS A 136 0.34 16.58 1.10
CA HIS A 136 -0.79 17.42 1.49
C HIS A 136 -2.09 16.64 1.69
N TYR A 137 -2.31 15.61 0.89
CA TYR A 137 -3.57 14.88 0.92
C TYR A 137 -3.43 13.36 0.81
N GLY A 138 -2.20 12.84 0.68
CA GLY A 138 -1.91 11.41 0.63
C GLY A 138 -2.27 10.70 1.93
N TYR A 139 -2.46 9.39 1.86
CA TYR A 139 -2.89 8.56 2.99
C TYR A 139 -1.94 8.69 4.19
N PHE A 140 -0.63 8.60 3.95
CA PHE A 140 0.39 8.68 5.00
C PHE A 140 0.56 10.08 5.58
N SER A 141 0.21 11.12 4.82
CA SER A 141 0.33 12.51 5.24
C SER A 141 -0.77 12.95 6.20
N LYS A 142 -1.87 12.20 6.32
CA LYS A 142 -3.00 12.52 7.21
C LYS A 142 -2.86 11.94 8.63
N ASN A 143 -1.63 11.61 9.04
CA ASN A 143 -1.27 11.02 10.33
C ASN A 143 -1.97 9.67 10.58
N VAL A 144 -1.45 8.63 9.94
CA VAL A 144 -1.79 7.25 10.29
C VAL A 144 -1.30 6.99 11.72
N THR A 145 -2.17 6.45 12.58
CA THR A 145 -1.79 6.11 13.95
C THR A 145 -1.27 4.68 13.98
N ILE A 146 -0.05 4.49 14.47
CA ILE A 146 0.52 3.16 14.69
C ILE A 146 0.10 2.71 16.10
N PHE A 147 -0.54 1.55 16.18
CA PHE A 147 -0.96 0.94 17.43
C PHE A 147 0.26 0.64 18.31
N ASN A 148 0.19 1.07 19.57
CA ASN A 148 1.14 0.70 20.59
C ASN A 148 0.39 -0.04 21.70
N PRO A 149 0.65 -1.34 21.92
CA PRO A 149 -0.08 -2.15 22.89
C PRO A 149 0.25 -1.82 24.36
N GLY A 150 1.08 -0.80 24.63
CA GLY A 150 1.65 -0.58 25.96
C GLY A 150 2.70 -1.64 26.28
N GLU A 151 2.83 -2.07 27.53
CA GLU A 151 3.87 -3.03 27.93
C GLU A 151 3.92 -4.29 27.06
N PRO A 152 5.11 -4.85 26.76
CA PRO A 152 5.25 -6.11 26.04
C PRO A 152 4.33 -7.23 26.57
N PHE A 153 3.87 -8.11 25.69
CA PHE A 153 3.10 -9.29 26.11
C PHE A 153 4.02 -10.31 26.78
N GLN A 154 3.59 -10.83 27.93
CA GLN A 154 4.24 -11.96 28.60
C GLN A 154 3.64 -13.28 28.09
N PHE A 155 4.05 -13.71 26.90
CA PHE A 155 3.46 -14.85 26.19
C PHE A 155 3.39 -16.13 27.01
N ASN A 156 4.44 -16.44 27.77
CA ASN A 156 4.54 -17.65 28.60
C ASN A 156 3.48 -17.69 29.71
N GLY A 157 2.93 -16.52 30.09
CA GLY A 157 1.82 -16.41 31.03
C GLY A 157 0.46 -16.69 30.39
N ILE A 158 0.35 -16.54 29.07
CA ILE A 158 -0.90 -16.64 28.30
C ILE A 158 -1.25 -18.13 28.09
N PRO A 159 -2.49 -18.55 28.39
CA PRO A 159 -2.99 -19.91 28.14
C PRO A 159 -2.85 -20.38 26.70
N ASP A 160 -3.42 -19.65 25.74
CA ASP A 160 -3.59 -20.07 24.35
C ASP A 160 -3.84 -18.89 23.40
N GLU A 161 -3.88 -19.17 22.08
CA GLU A 161 -4.09 -18.17 21.04
C GLU A 161 -5.44 -17.40 21.20
N PRO A 162 -6.58 -18.03 21.53
CA PRO A 162 -7.84 -17.32 21.81
C PRO A 162 -7.72 -16.27 22.93
N GLU A 163 -7.04 -16.59 24.02
CA GLU A 163 -6.87 -15.66 25.14
C GLU A 163 -5.95 -14.49 24.76
N PHE A 164 -4.88 -14.76 24.01
CA PHE A 164 -4.04 -13.71 23.46
C PHE A 164 -4.81 -12.73 22.56
N ASN A 165 -5.64 -13.29 21.67
CA ASN A 165 -6.53 -12.57 20.78
C ASN A 165 -7.51 -11.66 21.53
N ARG A 166 -8.07 -12.15 22.65
CA ARG A 166 -8.91 -11.36 23.56
C ARG A 166 -8.13 -10.19 24.18
N MET A 167 -6.97 -10.47 24.75
CA MET A 167 -6.10 -9.44 25.37
C MET A 167 -5.68 -8.37 24.36
N LEU A 168 -5.34 -8.76 23.14
CA LEU A 168 -5.01 -7.83 22.07
C LEU A 168 -6.22 -6.94 21.74
N GLY A 169 -7.41 -7.53 21.56
CA GLY A 169 -8.65 -6.78 21.30
C GLY A 169 -8.99 -5.76 22.40
N GLU A 170 -8.73 -6.10 23.66
CA GLU A 170 -8.89 -5.19 24.80
C GLU A 170 -7.92 -4.03 24.74
N ARG A 171 -6.64 -4.29 24.45
CA ARG A 171 -5.63 -3.24 24.30
C ARG A 171 -5.90 -2.32 23.12
N TYR A 172 -6.44 -2.85 22.01
CA TYR A 172 -6.94 -2.03 20.91
C TYR A 172 -8.04 -1.08 21.35
N THR A 173 -9.05 -1.61 22.05
CA THR A 173 -10.19 -0.83 22.51
C THR A 173 -9.73 0.27 23.46
N GLN A 174 -8.90 -0.06 24.45
CA GLN A 174 -8.33 0.90 25.40
C GLN A 174 -7.48 1.97 24.71
N PHE A 175 -6.69 1.60 23.70
CA PHE A 175 -5.87 2.54 22.95
C PHE A 175 -6.74 3.50 22.14
N GLU A 176 -7.74 2.99 21.42
CA GLU A 176 -8.68 3.82 20.66
C GLU A 176 -9.52 4.72 21.57
N ASP A 177 -9.95 4.24 22.75
CA ASP A 177 -10.70 5.03 23.74
C ASP A 177 -9.88 6.22 24.24
N LYS A 178 -8.61 5.99 24.60
CA LYS A 178 -7.70 7.08 25.02
C LYS A 178 -7.47 8.12 23.92
N LEU A 179 -7.41 7.69 22.67
CA LEU A 179 -7.28 8.61 21.54
C LEU A 179 -8.57 9.39 21.30
N ASP A 180 -9.74 8.76 21.49
CA ASP A 180 -11.04 9.41 21.37
C ASP A 180 -11.32 10.40 22.50
N GLU A 181 -10.79 10.16 23.70
CA GLU A 181 -10.78 11.12 24.80
C GLU A 181 -10.00 12.40 24.46
N GLN A 182 -8.92 12.29 23.66
CA GLN A 182 -8.14 13.44 23.20
C GLN A 182 -8.80 14.14 22.00
N GLU A 183 -9.11 13.38 20.95
CA GLU A 183 -9.74 13.88 19.74
C GLU A 183 -10.49 12.74 19.02
N TYR A 184 -11.81 12.71 19.17
CA TYR A 184 -12.65 11.74 18.46
C TYR A 184 -12.56 11.89 16.93
N ARG A 185 -12.26 10.79 16.23
CA ARG A 185 -12.19 10.73 14.77
C ARG A 185 -12.79 9.44 14.23
N GLU A 186 -13.88 9.56 13.48
CA GLU A 186 -14.52 8.41 12.81
C GLU A 186 -13.66 7.76 11.73
N ASP A 187 -12.76 8.55 11.13
CA ASP A 187 -11.88 8.17 10.03
C ASP A 187 -10.46 7.80 10.49
N ARG A 188 -10.26 7.57 11.81
CA ARG A 188 -8.92 7.26 12.33
C ARG A 188 -8.41 5.96 11.73
N GLN A 189 -7.27 6.07 11.06
CA GLN A 189 -6.52 4.92 10.56
C GLN A 189 -5.61 4.40 11.67
N LEU A 190 -5.68 3.09 11.93
CA LEU A 190 -4.96 2.41 12.99
C LEU A 190 -4.26 1.19 12.41
N TRP A 191 -2.95 1.16 12.54
CA TRP A 191 -2.06 0.15 11.97
C TRP A 191 -1.45 -0.71 13.05
N HIS A 192 -1.15 -1.96 12.73
CA HIS A 192 -0.38 -2.83 13.62
C HIS A 192 0.68 -3.57 12.84
N THR A 193 1.82 -3.75 13.50
CA THR A 193 3.02 -4.36 12.94
C THR A 193 3.49 -5.48 13.87
N PRO A 194 4.13 -6.55 13.35
CA PRO A 194 4.86 -7.53 14.15
C PRO A 194 5.82 -6.88 15.14
N THR A 195 6.48 -5.78 14.75
CA THR A 195 7.40 -5.04 15.61
C THR A 195 6.72 -4.57 16.89
N GLU A 196 5.52 -4.00 16.81
CA GLU A 196 4.79 -3.55 18.00
C GLU A 196 4.18 -4.71 18.78
N LEU A 197 3.74 -5.74 18.08
CA LEU A 197 3.01 -6.86 18.66
C LEU A 197 3.90 -7.85 19.42
N PHE A 198 5.11 -8.08 18.94
CA PHE A 198 6.04 -9.08 19.47
C PHE A 198 7.32 -8.47 20.03
N ARG A 199 7.32 -7.18 20.36
CA ARG A 199 8.45 -6.57 21.04
C ARG A 199 8.72 -7.22 22.41
N PRO A 200 9.98 -7.30 22.84
CA PRO A 200 11.18 -6.96 22.08
C PRO A 200 11.62 -8.07 21.09
N TYR A 201 11.09 -9.28 21.25
CA TYR A 201 11.55 -10.53 20.62
C TYR A 201 11.70 -10.47 19.10
N TYR A 202 10.79 -9.78 18.39
CA TYR A 202 10.91 -9.57 16.93
C TYR A 202 12.19 -8.81 16.54
N GLY A 203 12.45 -7.70 17.22
CA GLY A 203 13.63 -6.87 16.96
C GLY A 203 14.92 -7.55 17.42
N GLU A 204 14.89 -8.29 18.52
CA GLU A 204 16.03 -9.07 19.00
C GLU A 204 16.45 -10.17 18.01
N ALA A 205 15.49 -10.89 17.41
CA ALA A 205 15.78 -11.92 16.42
C ALA A 205 16.47 -11.33 15.18
N ILE A 206 16.00 -10.16 14.72
CA ILE A 206 16.62 -9.43 13.61
C ILE A 206 18.04 -8.96 14.00
N ALA A 207 18.21 -8.45 15.22
CA ALA A 207 19.52 -8.06 15.74
C ALA A 207 20.50 -9.24 15.79
N ARG A 208 20.06 -10.42 16.24
CA ARG A 208 20.86 -11.65 16.26
C ARG A 208 21.33 -12.04 14.87
N TYR A 209 20.42 -12.04 13.89
CA TYR A 209 20.78 -12.27 12.49
C TYR A 209 21.85 -11.29 12.01
N MET A 210 21.66 -9.99 12.24
CA MET A 210 22.60 -8.96 11.79
C MET A 210 23.96 -9.10 12.47
N VAL A 211 24.00 -9.22 13.80
CA VAL A 211 25.25 -9.31 14.57
C VAL A 211 26.04 -10.55 14.19
N ALA A 212 25.38 -11.70 14.04
CA ALA A 212 26.05 -12.94 13.61
C ALA A 212 26.73 -12.77 12.24
N ASN A 213 25.99 -12.25 11.24
CA ASN A 213 26.53 -12.05 9.89
C ASN A 213 27.60 -10.94 9.83
N TYR A 214 27.45 -9.88 10.62
CA TYR A 214 28.44 -8.82 10.77
C TYR A 214 29.74 -9.34 11.37
N LYS A 215 29.66 -10.12 12.47
CA LYS A 215 30.83 -10.71 13.12
C LYS A 215 31.60 -11.65 12.22
N LEU A 216 30.90 -12.42 11.38
CA LEU A 216 31.52 -13.38 10.47
C LEU A 216 32.32 -12.73 9.33
N SER A 217 31.99 -11.49 8.93
CA SER A 217 32.47 -10.96 7.65
C SER A 217 33.05 -9.54 7.69
N LEU A 218 32.76 -8.76 8.74
CA LEU A 218 33.07 -7.32 8.78
C LEU A 218 33.74 -6.88 10.08
N PHE A 219 33.40 -7.50 11.21
CA PHE A 219 34.02 -7.18 12.50
C PHE A 219 35.46 -7.70 12.58
N PRO A 220 36.41 -6.95 13.18
CA PRO A 220 36.29 -5.61 13.76
C PRO A 220 36.68 -4.47 12.79
N TYR A 221 36.79 -4.74 11.49
CA TYR A 221 37.38 -3.80 10.51
C TYR A 221 36.41 -2.72 10.04
N HIS A 222 35.12 -3.02 9.93
CA HIS A 222 34.10 -2.06 9.47
C HIS A 222 33.04 -1.82 10.54
N ASP A 223 32.51 -0.60 10.65
CA ASP A 223 31.43 -0.27 11.59
C ASP A 223 30.14 -1.00 11.20
N LEU A 224 29.27 -1.30 12.17
CA LEU A 224 27.93 -1.84 11.91
C LEU A 224 26.99 -0.68 11.54
N VAL A 225 26.80 -0.45 10.24
CA VAL A 225 25.88 0.58 9.75
C VAL A 225 24.55 -0.05 9.37
N ILE A 226 23.45 0.49 9.90
CA ILE A 226 22.09 0.00 9.67
C ILE A 226 21.25 1.15 9.13
N TYR A 227 20.60 0.94 7.99
CA TYR A 227 19.57 1.83 7.46
C TYR A 227 18.21 1.18 7.71
N GLU A 228 17.24 1.92 8.22
CA GLU A 228 15.84 1.49 8.36
C GLU A 228 14.95 2.41 7.54
N LEU A 229 14.17 1.84 6.62
CA LEU A 229 13.20 2.57 5.82
C LEU A 229 11.86 2.60 6.56
N GLY A 230 11.39 3.79 6.94
CA GLY A 230 10.09 3.97 7.60
C GLY A 230 10.02 3.38 9.01
N ALA A 231 10.74 3.96 9.97
CA ALA A 231 10.87 3.38 11.33
C ALA A 231 9.59 3.42 12.20
N GLY A 232 8.50 4.04 11.73
CA GLY A 232 7.24 4.15 12.48
C GLY A 232 7.43 4.81 13.84
N ASN A 233 7.19 4.07 14.92
CA ASN A 233 7.40 4.53 16.30
C ASN A 233 8.87 4.44 16.78
N GLY A 234 9.77 3.84 16.00
CA GLY A 234 11.17 3.58 16.37
C GLY A 234 11.37 2.31 17.20
N THR A 235 10.32 1.52 17.42
CA THR A 235 10.34 0.32 18.26
C THR A 235 11.35 -0.71 17.77
N LEU A 236 11.48 -0.93 16.45
CA LEU A 236 12.44 -1.87 15.88
C LEU A 236 13.88 -1.43 16.16
N MET A 237 14.22 -0.17 15.83
CA MET A 237 15.50 0.44 16.15
C MET A 237 15.86 0.28 17.64
N LEU A 238 14.95 0.64 18.55
CA LEU A 238 15.20 0.56 19.99
C LEU A 238 15.48 -0.88 20.43
N ASN A 239 14.65 -1.85 20.01
CA ASN A 239 14.86 -3.26 20.35
C ASN A 239 16.21 -3.77 19.84
N ILE A 240 16.61 -3.39 18.63
CA ILE A 240 17.90 -3.77 18.05
C ILE A 240 19.05 -3.16 18.86
N LEU A 241 19.01 -1.85 19.12
CA LEU A 241 20.09 -1.15 19.83
C LEU A 241 20.22 -1.61 21.28
N ASP A 242 19.10 -1.82 21.99
CA ASP A 242 19.09 -2.34 23.35
C ASP A 242 19.65 -3.77 23.41
N TYR A 243 19.28 -4.62 22.44
CA TYR A 243 19.81 -5.98 22.34
C TYR A 243 21.33 -5.97 22.14
N ILE A 244 21.83 -5.30 21.11
CA ILE A 244 23.27 -5.25 20.79
C ILE A 244 24.06 -4.65 21.96
N ARG A 245 23.54 -3.60 22.61
CA ARG A 245 24.19 -2.99 23.78
C ARG A 245 24.36 -3.97 24.93
N THR A 246 23.39 -4.84 25.13
CA THR A 246 23.36 -5.81 26.22
C THR A 246 24.24 -7.03 25.91
N THR A 247 24.16 -7.55 24.68
CA THR A 247 24.84 -8.80 24.33
C THR A 247 26.25 -8.59 23.81
N ASP A 248 26.49 -7.49 23.10
CA ASP A 248 27.73 -7.25 22.36
C ASP A 248 28.19 -5.78 22.47
N PRO A 249 28.66 -5.32 23.66
CA PRO A 249 29.02 -3.92 23.88
C PRO A 249 30.08 -3.37 22.91
N GLU A 250 31.03 -4.22 22.48
CA GLU A 250 32.05 -3.87 21.48
C GLU A 250 31.47 -3.63 20.08
N VAL A 251 30.42 -4.37 19.72
CA VAL A 251 29.69 -4.18 18.47
C VAL A 251 28.85 -2.91 18.59
N TYR A 252 28.13 -2.75 19.69
CA TYR A 252 27.31 -1.56 19.97
C TYR A 252 28.11 -0.25 19.89
N ALA A 253 29.35 -0.24 20.42
CA ALA A 253 30.23 0.91 20.35
C ALA A 253 30.47 1.39 18.91
N ARG A 254 30.41 0.46 17.94
CA ARG A 254 30.65 0.68 16.51
C ARG A 254 29.37 0.65 15.67
N THR A 255 28.20 0.63 16.30
CA THR A 255 26.91 0.65 15.60
C THR A 255 26.51 2.07 15.24
N LYS A 256 26.01 2.28 14.02
CA LYS A 256 25.39 3.52 13.55
C LYS A 256 24.04 3.16 12.92
N PHE A 257 22.98 3.80 13.37
CA PHE A 257 21.62 3.54 12.95
C PHE A 257 21.04 4.75 12.22
N ARG A 258 20.56 4.57 11.00
CA ARG A 258 20.10 5.63 10.10
C ARG A 258 18.65 5.36 9.71
N ILE A 259 17.75 6.25 10.09
CA ILE A 259 16.34 6.15 9.71
C ILE A 259 16.12 6.98 8.45
N ILE A 260 15.55 6.39 7.41
CA ILE A 260 15.11 7.09 6.20
C ILE A 260 13.60 7.33 6.31
N GLU A 261 13.21 8.60 6.40
CA GLU A 261 11.81 9.03 6.54
C GLU A 261 11.44 10.04 5.43
N VAL A 262 10.32 9.80 4.75
CA VAL A 262 9.89 10.59 3.59
C VAL A 262 9.08 11.82 4.00
N SER A 263 8.24 11.70 5.01
CA SER A 263 7.28 12.76 5.33
C SER A 263 7.94 13.88 6.13
N SER A 264 7.95 15.11 5.62
CA SER A 264 8.47 16.28 6.35
C SER A 264 7.62 16.66 7.58
N THR A 265 6.32 16.40 7.53
CA THR A 265 5.37 16.64 8.63
C THR A 265 5.53 15.59 9.73
N LEU A 266 5.71 14.32 9.34
CA LEU A 266 6.02 13.23 10.25
C LEU A 266 7.44 13.39 10.79
N ALA A 267 8.40 13.82 9.96
CA ALA A 267 9.77 14.05 10.36
C ALA A 267 9.89 15.05 11.51
N ASN A 268 9.16 16.17 11.57
CA ASN A 268 9.35 17.07 12.74
C ASN A 268 8.84 16.46 14.06
N LEU A 269 7.67 15.80 14.05
CA LEU A 269 7.08 15.18 15.24
C LEU A 269 7.77 13.88 15.62
N GLN A 270 8.02 13.00 14.65
CA GLN A 270 8.79 11.77 14.83
C GLN A 270 10.26 12.07 15.11
N ASN A 271 10.92 13.06 14.51
CA ASN A 271 12.31 13.36 14.86
C ASN A 271 12.42 13.75 16.32
N HIS A 272 11.51 14.61 16.84
CA HIS A 272 11.53 14.94 18.25
C HIS A 272 11.22 13.72 19.13
N HIS A 273 10.21 12.92 18.77
CA HIS A 273 9.85 11.71 19.52
C HIS A 273 10.95 10.63 19.49
N LEU A 274 11.45 10.28 18.31
CA LEU A 274 12.51 9.30 18.06
C LEU A 274 13.83 9.74 18.69
N ASN A 275 14.24 11.00 18.53
CA ASN A 275 15.45 11.48 19.20
C ASN A 275 15.27 11.50 20.71
N ALA A 276 14.11 11.89 21.23
CA ALA A 276 13.84 11.87 22.67
C ALA A 276 13.81 10.44 23.24
N THR A 277 13.20 9.48 22.53
CA THR A 277 13.14 8.07 22.94
C THR A 277 14.48 7.36 22.80
N ALA A 278 15.24 7.63 21.73
CA ALA A 278 16.61 7.18 21.61
C ALA A 278 17.48 7.76 22.73
N ALA A 279 17.36 9.07 23.01
CA ALA A 279 18.10 9.71 24.09
C ALA A 279 17.74 9.15 25.47
N SER A 280 16.45 8.91 25.76
CA SER A 280 16.02 8.35 27.04
C SER A 280 16.52 6.92 27.28
N ARG A 281 16.84 6.19 26.21
CA ARG A 281 17.47 4.85 26.24
C ARG A 281 19.01 4.89 26.14
N GLY A 282 19.62 6.07 26.00
CA GLY A 282 21.07 6.23 25.89
C GLY A 282 21.64 5.91 24.49
N HIS A 283 20.84 6.07 23.45
CA HIS A 283 21.18 5.80 22.05
C HIS A 283 21.35 7.07 21.19
N ALA A 284 21.32 8.27 21.79
CA ALA A 284 21.34 9.53 21.04
C ALA A 284 22.55 9.67 20.10
N ASP A 285 23.73 9.15 20.48
CA ASP A 285 24.94 9.19 19.67
C ASP A 285 24.98 8.12 18.56
N LYS A 286 24.02 7.20 18.54
CA LYS A 286 23.93 6.10 17.57
C LYS A 286 22.97 6.38 16.42
N VAL A 287 22.02 7.30 16.59
CA VAL A 287 20.86 7.46 15.71
C VAL A 287 20.97 8.73 14.87
N GLU A 288 20.78 8.60 13.57
CA GLU A 288 20.69 9.69 12.60
C GLU A 288 19.37 9.55 11.82
N ILE A 289 18.61 10.62 11.68
CA ILE A 289 17.37 10.61 10.89
C ILE A 289 17.58 11.43 9.61
N ILE A 290 17.32 10.79 8.48
CA ILE A 290 17.53 11.31 7.13
C ILE A 290 16.16 11.55 6.53
N ASN A 291 15.72 12.80 6.51
CA ASN A 291 14.44 13.18 5.91
C ASN A 291 14.57 13.29 4.38
N ARG A 292 14.44 12.14 3.70
CA ARG A 292 14.54 12.03 2.25
C ARG A 292 13.81 10.78 1.77
N SER A 293 13.18 10.85 0.60
CA SER A 293 12.72 9.65 -0.10
C SER A 293 13.89 8.78 -0.55
N VAL A 294 13.82 7.48 -0.31
CA VAL A 294 14.81 6.54 -0.87
C VAL A 294 14.86 6.58 -2.40
N PHE A 295 13.78 7.02 -3.04
CA PHE A 295 13.72 7.18 -4.50
C PHE A 295 14.33 8.48 -5.01
N ASP A 296 14.55 9.46 -4.13
CA ASP A 296 15.25 10.72 -4.43
C ASP A 296 16.73 10.64 -3.99
N TRP A 297 17.25 9.43 -3.74
CA TRP A 297 18.62 9.25 -3.29
C TRP A 297 19.62 9.54 -4.42
N ASP A 298 20.63 10.35 -4.11
CA ASP A 298 21.62 10.86 -5.07
C ASP A 298 23.08 10.75 -4.55
N VAL A 299 23.27 10.19 -3.35
CA VAL A 299 24.59 10.06 -2.71
C VAL A 299 25.07 8.61 -2.78
N TYR A 300 26.24 8.41 -3.37
CA TYR A 300 26.91 7.10 -3.36
C TYR A 300 27.51 6.79 -1.97
N VAL A 301 27.12 5.65 -1.40
CA VAL A 301 27.52 5.16 -0.08
C VAL A 301 28.27 3.83 -0.24
N PRO A 302 29.62 3.84 -0.26
CA PRO A 302 30.40 2.62 -0.45
C PRO A 302 30.47 1.72 0.80
N THR A 303 30.05 2.24 1.96
CA THR A 303 30.15 1.54 3.24
C THR A 303 29.26 0.29 3.27
N HIS A 304 29.77 -0.81 3.83
CA HIS A 304 28.95 -1.97 4.13
C HIS A 304 27.83 -1.58 5.10
N CYS A 305 26.58 -1.91 4.75
CA CYS A 305 25.44 -1.61 5.60
C CYS A 305 24.36 -2.67 5.51
N PHE A 306 23.63 -2.88 6.59
CA PHE A 306 22.33 -3.53 6.54
C PHE A 306 21.29 -2.50 6.12
N PHE A 307 20.36 -2.91 5.27
CA PHE A 307 19.22 -2.11 4.84
C PHE A 307 17.94 -2.86 5.25
N LEU A 308 17.21 -2.30 6.20
CA LEU A 308 15.98 -2.86 6.75
C LEU A 308 14.79 -2.22 6.05
N ALA A 309 13.92 -3.05 5.48
CA ALA A 309 12.65 -2.64 4.89
C ALA A 309 11.56 -3.61 5.37
N MET A 310 11.05 -3.38 6.58
CA MET A 310 10.08 -4.26 7.24
C MET A 310 8.69 -3.68 7.02
N GLU A 311 7.81 -4.42 6.33
CA GLU A 311 6.43 -3.98 5.98
C GLU A 311 6.44 -2.66 5.21
N VAL A 312 7.13 -2.66 4.07
CA VAL A 312 7.30 -1.48 3.22
C VAL A 312 6.94 -1.76 1.76
N PHE A 313 7.13 -2.99 1.29
CA PHE A 313 6.95 -3.34 -0.11
C PHE A 313 5.47 -3.41 -0.49
N ASP A 314 4.60 -3.81 0.44
CA ASP A 314 3.15 -3.80 0.25
C ASP A 314 2.59 -2.43 -0.15
N ASN A 315 3.16 -1.32 0.33
CA ASN A 315 2.70 0.02 -0.04
C ASN A 315 3.41 0.64 -1.25
N PHE A 316 4.41 -0.04 -1.84
CA PHE A 316 5.04 0.45 -3.06
C PHE A 316 4.09 0.41 -4.25
N ALA A 317 4.03 1.52 -5.00
CA ALA A 317 3.11 1.66 -6.12
C ALA A 317 3.40 0.64 -7.25
N HIS A 318 2.31 0.12 -7.84
CA HIS A 318 2.37 -0.82 -8.96
C HIS A 318 1.79 -0.20 -10.24
N ASP A 319 2.39 -0.53 -11.38
CA ASP A 319 1.72 -0.36 -12.67
C ASP A 319 0.71 -1.49 -12.89
N VAL A 320 -0.32 -1.25 -13.70
CA VAL A 320 -1.28 -2.28 -14.08
C VAL A 320 -1.14 -2.62 -15.56
N ILE A 321 -1.01 -3.89 -15.88
CA ILE A 321 -0.92 -4.43 -17.23
C ILE A 321 -2.12 -5.33 -17.50
N ARG A 322 -2.69 -5.20 -18.70
CA ARG A 322 -3.61 -6.19 -19.26
C ARG A 322 -3.10 -6.64 -20.60
N TYR A 323 -3.44 -7.86 -20.99
CA TYR A 323 -3.01 -8.43 -22.26
C TYR A 323 -4.20 -8.59 -23.19
N ASP A 324 -3.96 -8.40 -24.48
CA ASP A 324 -4.88 -8.87 -25.51
C ASP A 324 -4.88 -10.42 -25.48
N PRO A 325 -6.04 -11.07 -25.30
CA PRO A 325 -6.10 -12.53 -25.15
C PRO A 325 -5.72 -13.29 -26.43
N PHE A 326 -5.73 -12.62 -27.59
CA PHE A 326 -5.44 -13.17 -28.91
C PHE A 326 -4.03 -12.83 -29.39
N THR A 327 -3.63 -11.56 -29.32
CA THR A 327 -2.30 -11.11 -29.78
C THR A 327 -1.22 -11.25 -28.71
N GLU A 328 -1.62 -11.43 -27.45
CA GLU A 328 -0.74 -11.49 -26.28
C GLU A 328 0.02 -10.18 -26.03
N GLU A 329 -0.34 -9.10 -26.72
CA GLU A 329 0.27 -7.78 -26.57
C GLU A 329 -0.08 -7.17 -25.21
N ALA A 330 0.94 -6.67 -24.51
CA ALA A 330 0.78 -6.00 -23.23
C ALA A 330 0.26 -4.57 -23.41
N MET A 331 -0.67 -4.17 -22.55
CA MET A 331 -1.25 -2.83 -22.51
C MET A 331 -1.18 -2.29 -21.09
N GLN A 332 -0.64 -1.08 -20.92
CA GLN A 332 -0.51 -0.42 -19.63
C GLN A 332 -1.74 0.41 -19.31
N GLY A 333 -2.18 0.30 -18.05
CA GLY A 333 -3.31 1.06 -17.52
C GLY A 333 -2.91 2.46 -17.04
N SER A 334 -3.79 3.40 -17.33
CA SER A 334 -3.76 4.79 -16.88
C SER A 334 -5.09 5.16 -16.25
N VAL A 335 -5.05 6.10 -15.31
CA VAL A 335 -6.23 6.67 -14.65
C VAL A 335 -6.49 8.04 -15.24
N LEU A 336 -7.68 8.24 -15.81
CA LEU A 336 -8.24 9.54 -16.15
C LEU A 336 -9.01 10.07 -14.95
N ILE A 337 -8.73 11.30 -14.56
CA ILE A 337 -9.50 12.06 -13.58
C ILE A 337 -10.25 13.15 -14.32
N ASP A 338 -11.58 13.07 -14.34
CA ASP A 338 -12.38 14.02 -15.10
C ASP A 338 -12.56 15.39 -14.41
N ALA A 339 -13.45 16.23 -14.94
CA ALA A 339 -13.73 17.55 -14.38
C ALA A 339 -14.44 17.49 -13.02
N GLU A 340 -15.24 16.45 -12.82
CA GLU A 340 -15.99 16.17 -11.59
C GLU A 340 -15.13 15.45 -10.55
N GLY A 341 -13.98 14.92 -10.96
CA GLY A 341 -13.07 14.13 -10.13
C GLY A 341 -13.43 12.65 -10.08
N ASP A 342 -14.18 12.16 -11.07
CA ASP A 342 -14.44 10.74 -11.29
C ASP A 342 -13.26 10.06 -11.98
N PHE A 343 -13.01 8.81 -11.60
CA PHE A 343 -11.88 8.01 -12.06
C PHE A 343 -12.31 7.04 -13.15
N TYR A 344 -11.55 7.01 -14.24
CA TYR A 344 -11.77 6.08 -15.35
C TYR A 344 -10.47 5.42 -15.76
N GLU A 345 -10.51 4.10 -15.93
CA GLU A 345 -9.35 3.33 -16.36
C GLU A 345 -9.27 3.25 -17.88
N PHE A 346 -8.07 3.47 -18.42
CA PHE A 346 -7.76 3.38 -19.85
C PHE A 346 -6.50 2.53 -20.07
N TYR A 347 -6.46 1.77 -21.16
CA TYR A 347 -5.33 0.92 -21.50
C TYR A 347 -4.69 1.34 -22.82
N GLN A 348 -3.37 1.46 -22.85
CA GLN A 348 -2.58 1.86 -24.02
C GLN A 348 -1.51 0.81 -24.33
N ARG A 349 -1.22 0.60 -25.62
CA ARG A 349 -0.19 -0.34 -26.08
C ARG A 349 1.24 0.17 -25.89
N ASN A 350 1.41 1.49 -25.88
CA ASN A 350 2.72 2.09 -25.66
C ASN A 350 3.04 2.06 -24.17
N LEU A 351 3.84 1.07 -23.75
CA LEU A 351 4.32 0.97 -22.39
C LEU A 351 5.35 2.06 -22.11
N ASP A 352 5.27 2.65 -20.92
CA ASP A 352 6.30 3.57 -20.47
C ASP A 352 7.65 2.83 -20.24
N PRO A 353 8.78 3.55 -20.22
CA PRO A 353 10.10 2.94 -20.05
C PRO A 353 10.26 2.09 -18.78
N VAL A 354 9.57 2.43 -17.67
CA VAL A 354 9.66 1.70 -16.40
C VAL A 354 8.92 0.37 -16.48
N ALA A 355 7.65 0.36 -16.92
CA ALA A 355 6.90 -0.88 -17.09
C ALA A 355 7.54 -1.78 -18.15
N ALA A 356 7.98 -1.20 -19.27
CA ALA A 356 8.69 -1.96 -20.31
C ALA A 356 9.99 -2.59 -19.78
N ARG A 357 10.76 -1.85 -18.96
CA ARG A 357 11.96 -2.41 -18.30
C ARG A 357 11.59 -3.52 -17.33
N PHE A 358 10.54 -3.35 -16.54
CA PHE A 358 10.09 -4.37 -15.60
C PHE A 358 9.79 -5.69 -16.29
N LEU A 359 8.99 -5.67 -17.36
CA LEU A 359 8.67 -6.88 -18.12
C LEU A 359 9.94 -7.53 -18.68
N ARG A 360 10.85 -6.76 -19.30
CA ARG A 360 12.12 -7.30 -19.81
C ARG A 360 13.01 -7.93 -18.73
N VAL A 361 13.15 -7.26 -17.58
CA VAL A 361 13.99 -7.77 -16.48
C VAL A 361 13.37 -9.02 -15.87
N ARG A 362 12.05 -9.02 -15.62
CA ARG A 362 11.34 -10.20 -15.12
C ARG A 362 11.46 -11.37 -16.08
N ASP A 363 11.20 -11.15 -17.37
CA ASP A 363 11.23 -12.23 -18.37
C ASP A 363 12.64 -12.81 -18.55
N ALA A 364 13.69 -12.01 -18.33
CA ALA A 364 15.07 -12.48 -18.32
C ALA A 364 15.48 -13.16 -17.00
N ALA A 365 15.06 -12.63 -15.85
CA ALA A 365 15.43 -13.15 -14.53
C ALA A 365 14.67 -14.42 -14.15
N CYS A 366 13.41 -14.54 -14.60
CA CYS A 366 12.50 -15.63 -14.23
C CYS A 366 12.35 -16.70 -15.32
N GLN A 367 13.31 -16.84 -16.25
CA GLN A 367 13.22 -17.80 -17.37
C GLN A 367 12.96 -19.24 -16.90
N ASP A 368 13.59 -19.63 -15.80
CA ASP A 368 13.49 -20.97 -15.22
C ASP A 368 12.38 -21.09 -14.15
N ARG A 369 11.63 -20.01 -13.90
CA ARG A 369 10.59 -19.96 -12.86
C ARG A 369 9.20 -19.86 -13.46
N ALA A 370 8.34 -20.81 -13.13
CA ALA A 370 6.91 -20.65 -13.35
C ALA A 370 6.33 -19.68 -12.31
N TYR A 371 5.82 -18.54 -12.77
CA TYR A 371 5.10 -17.58 -11.92
C TYR A 371 3.64 -17.41 -12.38
N THR A 372 2.87 -16.67 -11.60
CA THR A 372 1.46 -16.43 -11.88
C THR A 372 1.33 -15.34 -12.95
N HIS A 373 0.63 -15.64 -14.06
CA HIS A 373 0.56 -14.72 -15.20
C HIS A 373 -0.82 -14.78 -15.89
N PRO A 374 -1.41 -13.65 -16.34
CA PRO A 374 -2.75 -13.64 -16.95
C PRO A 374 -2.91 -14.48 -18.22
N LEU A 375 -1.82 -14.65 -18.98
CA LEU A 375 -1.80 -15.47 -20.19
C LEU A 375 -1.50 -16.95 -19.93
N ARG A 376 -1.30 -17.37 -18.67
CA ARG A 376 -0.99 -18.76 -18.34
C ARG A 376 -2.14 -19.69 -18.72
N GLY A 377 -1.79 -20.81 -19.37
CA GLY A 377 -2.73 -21.84 -19.82
C GLY A 377 -2.82 -21.97 -21.34
N PRO A 378 -3.61 -22.93 -21.85
CA PRO A 378 -3.68 -23.22 -23.29
C PRO A 378 -4.28 -22.05 -24.08
N LYS A 379 -3.59 -21.62 -25.16
CA LYS A 379 -4.05 -20.53 -26.03
C LYS A 379 -5.47 -20.78 -26.56
N ALA A 380 -5.76 -21.98 -27.04
CA ALA A 380 -7.07 -22.34 -27.59
C ALA A 380 -8.22 -22.12 -26.58
N LEU A 381 -8.02 -22.50 -25.32
CA LEU A 381 -9.04 -22.35 -24.27
C LEU A 381 -9.26 -20.86 -23.93
N ARG A 382 -8.19 -20.08 -23.85
CA ARG A 382 -8.27 -18.63 -23.64
C ARG A 382 -9.01 -17.95 -24.79
N HIS A 383 -8.66 -18.27 -26.04
CA HIS A 383 -9.33 -17.72 -27.22
C HIS A 383 -10.83 -18.08 -27.24
N LEU A 384 -11.20 -19.31 -26.89
CA LEU A 384 -12.59 -19.72 -26.79
C LEU A 384 -13.34 -18.91 -25.72
N ARG A 385 -12.75 -18.75 -24.52
CA ARG A 385 -13.34 -17.97 -23.42
C ARG A 385 -13.61 -16.52 -23.83
N HIS A 386 -12.68 -15.89 -24.55
CA HIS A 386 -12.79 -14.50 -24.99
C HIS A 386 -13.62 -14.30 -26.27
N ARG A 387 -14.13 -15.38 -26.89
CA ARG A 387 -15.12 -15.33 -27.98
C ARG A 387 -16.56 -15.44 -27.52
N MET A 388 -16.79 -15.76 -26.25
CA MET A 388 -18.14 -15.87 -25.69
C MET A 388 -18.83 -14.49 -25.65
N PRO A 389 -20.17 -14.44 -25.86
CA PRO A 389 -20.92 -13.20 -25.69
C PRO A 389 -20.68 -12.58 -24.31
N MET A 390 -20.51 -11.26 -24.25
CA MET A 390 -20.21 -10.50 -23.03
C MET A 390 -18.85 -10.80 -22.37
N ALA A 391 -17.95 -11.56 -23.01
CA ALA A 391 -16.60 -11.74 -22.49
C ALA A 391 -15.82 -10.40 -22.47
N PRO A 392 -14.98 -10.16 -21.46
CA PRO A 392 -14.11 -8.99 -21.43
C PRO A 392 -13.13 -9.05 -22.60
N ASN A 393 -12.81 -7.88 -23.16
CA ASN A 393 -11.92 -7.76 -24.32
C ASN A 393 -10.45 -8.00 -23.97
N LEU A 394 -10.05 -7.78 -22.73
CA LEU A 394 -8.69 -7.98 -22.23
C LEU A 394 -8.66 -9.01 -21.10
N THR A 395 -7.49 -9.55 -20.77
CA THR A 395 -7.29 -10.44 -19.60
C THR A 395 -7.68 -9.74 -18.29
N LEU A 396 -7.69 -10.47 -17.17
CA LEU A 396 -7.67 -9.80 -15.85
C LEU A 396 -6.40 -8.94 -15.72
N PRO A 397 -6.44 -7.86 -14.92
CA PRO A 397 -5.28 -7.01 -14.68
C PRO A 397 -4.19 -7.76 -13.91
N GLU A 398 -2.95 -7.48 -14.26
CA GLU A 398 -1.74 -7.85 -13.54
C GLU A 398 -1.11 -6.58 -12.97
N TYR A 399 -0.94 -6.52 -11.66
CA TYR A 399 -0.24 -5.42 -11.02
C TYR A 399 1.24 -5.79 -10.92
N ILE A 400 2.10 -4.96 -11.51
CA ILE A 400 3.54 -5.19 -11.57
C ILE A 400 4.28 -4.22 -10.62
N PRO A 401 5.16 -4.73 -9.73
CA PRO A 401 5.85 -3.94 -8.70
C PRO A 401 6.99 -3.08 -9.28
N THR A 402 6.64 -2.10 -10.13
CA THR A 402 7.60 -1.21 -10.80
C THR A 402 8.35 -0.34 -9.82
N ARG A 403 7.70 0.13 -8.74
CA ARG A 403 8.35 0.94 -7.70
C ARG A 403 9.33 0.14 -6.86
N LEU A 404 9.03 -1.14 -6.58
CA LEU A 404 9.98 -2.04 -5.92
C LEU A 404 11.22 -2.32 -6.79
N MET A 405 11.05 -2.50 -8.10
CA MET A 405 12.18 -2.62 -9.04
C MET A 405 13.05 -1.35 -9.06
N GLN A 406 12.45 -0.16 -8.94
CA GLN A 406 13.19 1.09 -8.81
C GLN A 406 13.96 1.13 -7.49
N PHE A 407 13.36 0.72 -6.38
CA PHE A 407 14.04 0.61 -5.08
C PHE A 407 15.28 -0.29 -5.16
N PHE A 408 15.17 -1.47 -5.79
CA PHE A 408 16.34 -2.34 -6.02
C PHE A 408 17.41 -1.69 -6.88
N SER A 409 17.01 -0.89 -7.87
CA SER A 409 17.94 -0.11 -8.70
C SER A 409 18.64 0.98 -7.87
N THR A 410 17.93 1.65 -6.95
CA THR A 410 18.52 2.60 -5.99
C THR A 410 19.57 1.90 -5.12
N LEU A 411 19.25 0.76 -4.53
CA LEU A 411 20.18 0.01 -3.69
C LEU A 411 21.43 -0.42 -4.48
N SER A 412 21.25 -0.95 -5.69
CA SER A 412 22.34 -1.35 -6.58
C SER A 412 23.28 -0.17 -6.92
N THR A 413 22.69 1.00 -7.19
CA THR A 413 23.43 2.18 -7.68
C THR A 413 24.14 2.92 -6.55
N TYR A 414 23.45 3.16 -5.44
CA TYR A 414 23.92 4.06 -4.39
C TYR A 414 24.43 3.36 -3.15
N PHE A 415 24.05 2.10 -2.91
CA PHE A 415 24.49 1.33 -1.76
C PHE A 415 25.07 0.00 -2.23
N PRO A 416 26.12 -0.01 -3.08
CA PRO A 416 26.57 -1.24 -3.73
C PRO A 416 26.81 -2.36 -2.72
N ASN A 417 27.35 -2.06 -1.53
CA ASN A 417 27.69 -3.02 -0.48
C ASN A 417 26.57 -3.29 0.55
N HIS A 418 25.31 -2.96 0.22
CA HIS A 418 24.17 -3.24 1.10
C HIS A 418 23.92 -4.73 1.29
N ARG A 419 23.37 -5.08 2.45
CA ARG A 419 22.68 -6.35 2.73
C ARG A 419 21.25 -6.04 3.11
N LEU A 420 20.31 -6.41 2.24
CA LEU A 420 18.88 -6.21 2.48
C LEU A 420 18.37 -7.24 3.48
N ILE A 421 17.57 -6.80 4.45
CA ILE A 421 16.70 -7.62 5.29
C ILE A 421 15.31 -7.02 5.17
N THR A 422 14.36 -7.80 4.68
CA THR A 422 13.00 -7.33 4.47
C THR A 422 12.01 -8.43 4.83
N SER A 423 10.86 -8.03 5.35
CA SER A 423 9.73 -8.90 5.63
C SER A 423 8.47 -8.22 5.12
N ASP A 424 7.62 -8.96 4.43
CA ASP A 424 6.38 -8.43 3.87
C ASP A 424 5.37 -9.55 3.61
N PHE A 425 4.11 -9.18 3.36
CA PHE A 425 3.04 -10.13 3.05
C PHE A 425 3.25 -10.76 1.68
N HIS A 426 3.39 -12.09 1.62
CA HIS A 426 3.38 -12.81 0.34
C HIS A 426 1.95 -13.16 -0.12
N SER A 427 0.96 -13.01 0.77
CA SER A 427 -0.45 -13.19 0.41
C SER A 427 -1.37 -12.28 1.23
N LEU A 428 -2.32 -11.68 0.53
CA LEU A 428 -3.36 -10.83 1.10
C LEU A 428 -4.75 -11.38 0.71
N PRO A 429 -5.57 -11.82 1.67
CA PRO A 429 -6.92 -12.29 1.35
C PRO A 429 -7.81 -11.12 0.94
N GLN A 430 -8.85 -11.38 0.13
CA GLN A 430 -9.86 -10.39 -0.26
C GLN A 430 -9.30 -9.20 -1.08
N ALA A 431 -8.22 -9.44 -1.83
CA ALA A 431 -7.71 -8.51 -2.82
C ALA A 431 -8.74 -8.18 -3.92
N THR A 432 -8.55 -7.04 -4.57
CA THR A 432 -9.29 -6.65 -5.78
C THR A 432 -9.08 -7.68 -6.91
N PRO A 433 -9.97 -7.75 -7.91
CA PRO A 433 -9.81 -8.71 -9.00
C PRO A 433 -8.52 -8.48 -9.80
N GLY A 434 -7.66 -9.49 -9.91
CA GLY A 434 -6.43 -9.43 -10.70
C GLY A 434 -5.33 -10.35 -10.17
N PHE A 435 -4.16 -10.25 -10.81
CA PHE A 435 -2.92 -10.91 -10.42
C PHE A 435 -2.05 -9.92 -9.66
N ASN A 436 -1.46 -10.37 -8.53
CA ASN A 436 -0.76 -9.53 -7.56
C ASN A 436 -1.57 -8.28 -7.17
N ALA A 437 -2.89 -8.41 -7.16
CA ALA A 437 -3.79 -7.29 -7.01
C ALA A 437 -3.80 -6.75 -5.57
N PRO A 438 -4.05 -5.45 -5.39
CA PRO A 438 -4.01 -4.87 -4.06
C PRO A 438 -5.24 -5.25 -3.25
N VAL A 439 -5.06 -5.32 -1.93
CA VAL A 439 -6.14 -5.05 -0.98
C VAL A 439 -6.25 -3.54 -0.84
N VAL A 440 -7.48 -3.03 -0.98
CA VAL A 440 -7.77 -1.61 -0.84
C VAL A 440 -8.75 -1.46 0.31
N GLN A 441 -8.36 -0.70 1.33
CA GLN A 441 -9.09 -0.65 2.59
C GLN A 441 -9.08 0.74 3.22
N THR A 442 -10.07 1.00 4.06
CA THR A 442 -10.09 2.18 4.94
C THR A 442 -10.70 1.80 6.27
N ARG A 443 -10.32 2.48 7.35
CA ARG A 443 -11.05 2.39 8.62
C ARG A 443 -12.12 3.46 8.73
N TYR A 444 -13.32 3.03 9.08
CA TYR A 444 -14.46 3.89 9.39
C TYR A 444 -15.18 3.36 10.63
N GLN A 445 -15.39 4.21 11.63
CA GLN A 445 -16.03 3.85 12.91
C GLN A 445 -15.37 2.60 13.55
N ARG A 446 -14.03 2.62 13.64
CA ARG A 446 -13.18 1.53 14.17
C ARG A 446 -13.32 0.19 13.42
N ARG A 447 -13.87 0.18 12.20
CA ARG A 447 -14.04 -1.02 11.37
C ARG A 447 -13.31 -0.87 10.05
N THR A 448 -12.66 -1.94 9.62
CA THR A 448 -12.06 -2.02 8.29
C THR A 448 -13.14 -2.22 7.24
N VAL A 449 -13.15 -1.35 6.24
CA VAL A 449 -14.03 -1.39 5.07
C VAL A 449 -13.17 -1.65 3.84
N LEU A 450 -13.46 -2.75 3.16
CA LEU A 450 -12.77 -3.14 1.93
C LEU A 450 -13.50 -2.61 0.70
N VAL A 451 -12.72 -2.26 -0.33
CA VAL A 451 -13.26 -1.85 -1.63
C VAL A 451 -12.65 -2.68 -2.76
N ARG A 452 -13.38 -2.75 -3.88
CA ARG A 452 -13.08 -3.68 -4.99
C ARG A 452 -12.24 -3.08 -6.11
N THR A 453 -11.75 -1.85 -5.94
CA THR A 453 -10.95 -1.15 -6.94
C THR A 453 -9.92 -0.25 -6.27
N PRO A 454 -8.72 -0.08 -6.86
CA PRO A 454 -7.77 0.95 -6.42
C PRO A 454 -8.20 2.36 -6.82
N LEU A 455 -9.22 2.54 -7.68
CA LEU A 455 -9.70 3.85 -8.13
C LEU A 455 -10.58 4.52 -7.08
N VAL A 456 -9.92 4.98 -6.01
CA VAL A 456 -10.53 5.56 -4.82
C VAL A 456 -10.07 6.98 -4.58
N GLN A 457 -10.83 7.73 -3.79
CA GLN A 457 -10.48 9.11 -3.49
C GLN A 457 -9.11 9.18 -2.79
N GLN A 458 -8.17 9.94 -3.37
CA GLN A 458 -6.79 9.98 -2.91
C GLN A 458 -6.65 10.31 -1.42
N GLY A 459 -5.88 9.49 -0.72
CA GLY A 459 -5.54 9.59 0.69
C GLY A 459 -6.63 9.28 1.70
N TYR A 460 -7.68 8.55 1.30
CA TYR A 460 -8.64 7.99 2.25
C TYR A 460 -8.48 6.48 2.45
N PHE A 461 -7.78 5.83 1.53
CA PHE A 461 -7.65 4.39 1.49
C PHE A 461 -6.17 4.02 1.50
N ASP A 462 -5.90 2.97 2.26
CA ASP A 462 -4.68 2.21 2.21
C ASP A 462 -4.75 1.25 1.01
N ILE A 463 -3.61 1.09 0.33
CA ILE A 463 -3.47 0.24 -0.86
C ILE A 463 -2.24 -0.63 -0.61
N LEU A 464 -2.48 -1.94 -0.44
CA LEU A 464 -1.50 -2.93 -0.02
C LEU A 464 -1.39 -4.03 -1.07
N PHE A 465 -0.19 -4.36 -1.49
CA PHE A 465 0.08 -5.39 -2.49
C PHE A 465 0.75 -6.60 -1.85
N PRO A 466 0.36 -7.84 -2.22
CA PRO A 466 1.14 -9.00 -1.85
C PRO A 466 2.44 -9.02 -2.67
N THR A 467 3.56 -9.35 -2.02
CA THR A 467 4.86 -9.51 -2.67
C THR A 467 5.04 -10.94 -3.16
N ASP A 468 5.21 -11.14 -4.48
CA ASP A 468 5.69 -12.41 -5.01
C ASP A 468 7.21 -12.51 -4.77
N PHE A 469 7.59 -13.02 -3.60
CA PHE A 469 8.99 -13.13 -3.19
C PHE A 469 9.82 -14.01 -4.14
N GLY A 470 9.21 -14.97 -4.85
CA GLY A 470 9.95 -15.77 -5.82
C GLY A 470 10.38 -14.94 -7.03
N VAL A 471 9.45 -14.21 -7.63
CA VAL A 471 9.73 -13.32 -8.77
C VAL A 471 10.63 -12.16 -8.34
N MET A 472 10.34 -11.53 -7.19
CA MET A 472 11.09 -10.37 -6.74
C MET A 472 12.50 -10.71 -6.26
N GLU A 473 12.73 -11.92 -5.74
CA GLU A 473 14.08 -12.41 -5.45
C GLU A 473 14.93 -12.50 -6.73
N ASP A 474 14.38 -13.10 -7.79
CA ASP A 474 15.10 -13.25 -9.07
C ASP A 474 15.40 -11.88 -9.72
N ILE A 475 14.42 -10.96 -9.69
CA ILE A 475 14.62 -9.58 -10.15
C ILE A 475 15.68 -8.86 -9.30
N TYR A 476 15.64 -8.99 -7.97
CA TYR A 476 16.64 -8.39 -7.09
C TYR A 476 18.05 -8.90 -7.40
N ARG A 477 18.22 -10.23 -7.54
CA ARG A 477 19.50 -10.85 -7.91
C ARG A 477 20.00 -10.33 -9.26
N ALA A 478 19.11 -10.24 -10.26
CA ALA A 478 19.47 -9.74 -11.59
C ALA A 478 19.92 -8.27 -11.58
N LEU A 479 19.33 -7.44 -10.71
CA LEU A 479 19.65 -6.00 -10.64
C LEU A 479 20.86 -5.67 -9.75
N THR A 480 21.10 -6.45 -8.72
CA THR A 480 22.11 -6.15 -7.69
C THR A 480 23.34 -7.07 -7.76
N GLY A 481 23.21 -8.24 -8.39
CA GLY A 481 24.22 -9.30 -8.36
C GLY A 481 24.41 -9.93 -6.98
N ARG A 482 23.55 -9.61 -5.99
CA ARG A 482 23.67 -10.07 -4.61
C ARG A 482 23.03 -11.45 -4.45
N LEU A 483 23.64 -12.31 -3.65
CA LEU A 483 23.05 -13.57 -3.26
C LEU A 483 22.00 -13.33 -2.19
N THR A 484 20.89 -14.05 -2.27
CA THR A 484 19.76 -13.89 -1.36
C THR A 484 19.26 -15.22 -0.87
N LYS A 485 18.41 -15.16 0.16
CA LYS A 485 17.61 -16.27 0.62
C LYS A 485 16.22 -15.77 1.00
N VAL A 486 15.20 -16.36 0.41
CA VAL A 486 13.80 -16.23 0.85
C VAL A 486 13.47 -17.37 1.82
N MET A 487 12.75 -17.04 2.88
CA MET A 487 12.18 -18.01 3.81
C MET A 487 10.80 -17.55 4.28
N THR A 488 10.03 -18.46 4.87
CA THR A 488 8.79 -18.07 5.54
C THR A 488 9.12 -17.20 6.76
N HIS A 489 8.17 -16.38 7.20
CA HIS A 489 8.29 -15.67 8.48
C HIS A 489 8.64 -16.64 9.62
N GLY A 490 7.89 -17.74 9.73
CA GLY A 490 8.11 -18.75 10.76
C GLY A 490 9.54 -19.32 10.74
N ASP A 491 10.01 -19.77 9.58
CA ASP A 491 11.36 -20.32 9.40
C ASP A 491 12.47 -19.34 9.81
N PHE A 492 12.27 -18.03 9.61
CA PHE A 492 13.25 -17.02 10.03
C PHE A 492 13.28 -16.93 11.56
N PHE A 493 12.12 -16.76 12.19
CA PHE A 493 12.06 -16.56 13.64
C PHE A 493 12.36 -17.83 14.44
N GLU A 494 12.07 -19.02 13.91
CA GLU A 494 12.52 -20.29 14.51
C GLU A 494 14.05 -20.40 14.57
N ARG A 495 14.76 -19.80 13.62
CA ARG A 495 16.24 -19.83 13.57
C ARG A 495 16.89 -18.77 14.44
N TRP A 496 16.25 -17.61 14.58
CA TRP A 496 16.90 -16.42 15.13
C TRP A 496 16.29 -15.90 16.43
N ALA A 497 15.03 -16.24 16.74
CA ALA A 497 14.41 -15.90 18.02
C ALA A 497 14.63 -17.00 19.07
N TYR A 498 14.53 -16.63 20.35
CA TYR A 498 14.32 -17.61 21.42
C TYR A 498 12.81 -17.88 21.49
N THR A 499 12.38 -18.93 20.79
CA THR A 499 10.95 -19.24 20.64
C THR A 499 10.27 -19.53 21.98
N GLU A 500 11.01 -19.99 22.98
CA GLU A 500 10.55 -20.21 24.34
C GLU A 500 9.99 -18.94 25.01
N ASP A 501 10.42 -17.75 24.61
CA ASP A 501 9.94 -16.47 25.16
C ASP A 501 8.59 -16.03 24.57
N THR A 502 8.20 -16.63 23.45
CA THR A 502 6.97 -16.31 22.71
C THR A 502 6.03 -17.51 22.61
N THR A 503 6.29 -18.57 23.39
CA THR A 503 5.48 -19.78 23.43
C THR A 503 4.46 -19.70 24.58
N MET A 504 3.19 -19.81 24.24
CA MET A 504 2.09 -19.82 25.19
C MET A 504 2.01 -21.17 25.93
N LYS A 505 1.22 -21.24 27.01
CA LYS A 505 1.08 -22.48 27.80
C LYS A 505 0.51 -23.66 27.01
N SER A 506 -0.27 -23.39 25.96
CA SER A 506 -0.77 -24.39 25.02
C SER A 506 0.33 -25.05 24.16
N GLY A 507 1.53 -24.45 24.12
CA GLY A 507 2.63 -24.85 23.24
C GLY A 507 2.62 -24.12 21.89
N GLU A 508 1.61 -23.31 21.61
CA GLU A 508 1.56 -22.47 20.40
C GLU A 508 2.51 -21.27 20.53
N ASN A 509 3.20 -20.93 19.43
CA ASN A 509 4.12 -19.80 19.40
C ASN A 509 3.50 -18.59 18.69
N ALA A 510 3.36 -17.47 19.40
CA ALA A 510 2.73 -16.27 18.87
C ALA A 510 3.54 -15.65 17.72
N LEU A 511 4.85 -15.51 17.91
CA LEU A 511 5.76 -14.87 16.97
C LEU A 511 5.85 -15.67 15.65
N VAL A 512 5.99 -16.99 15.73
CA VAL A 512 6.11 -17.87 14.57
C VAL A 512 4.75 -18.10 13.88
N GLY A 513 3.68 -18.21 14.67
CA GLY A 513 2.38 -18.70 14.20
C GLY A 513 1.45 -17.67 13.57
N TRP A 514 1.59 -16.37 13.89
CA TRP A 514 0.57 -15.38 13.51
C TRP A 514 0.71 -14.87 12.08
N TYR A 515 1.93 -14.52 11.66
CA TYR A 515 2.21 -13.93 10.33
C TYR A 515 2.60 -15.01 9.31
N LYS A 516 1.82 -16.10 9.24
CA LYS A 516 2.04 -17.20 8.28
C LYS A 516 1.95 -16.76 6.82
N ASN A 517 1.28 -15.64 6.54
CA ASN A 517 1.14 -15.04 5.22
C ASN A 517 2.28 -14.05 4.88
N ALA A 518 3.32 -13.97 5.72
CA ALA A 518 4.51 -13.15 5.47
C ALA A 518 5.74 -14.01 5.15
N SER A 519 6.68 -13.41 4.44
CA SER A 519 7.96 -14.00 4.08
C SER A 519 9.09 -13.02 4.34
N VAL A 520 10.28 -13.56 4.56
CA VAL A 520 11.50 -12.79 4.80
C VAL A 520 12.47 -13.02 3.64
N LEU A 521 13.01 -11.95 3.08
CA LEU A 521 14.13 -11.99 2.14
C LEU A 521 15.35 -11.35 2.79
N VAL A 522 16.47 -12.07 2.75
CA VAL A 522 17.75 -11.58 3.24
C VAL A 522 18.84 -11.71 2.19
N THR A 523 19.79 -10.77 2.19
CA THR A 523 21.05 -10.87 1.44
C THR A 523 22.07 -11.70 2.24
N VAL A 524 22.74 -12.63 1.56
CA VAL A 524 23.72 -13.55 2.17
C VAL A 524 25.13 -12.99 2.08
#